data_AF-A0A8S1NB23-F1
#
_entry.id   AF-A0A8S1NB23-F1
#
_cell.length_a   1.000
_cell.length_b   1.000
_cell.length_c   1.000
_cell.angle_alpha   90.00
_cell.angle_beta   90.00
_cell.angle_gamma   90.00
#
_symmetry.space_group_name_H-M   'P 1'
#
loop_
_entity.id
_entity.type
_entity.pdbx_description
1 polymer ?
#
loop_
_entity_poly.entity_id
_entity_poly.type
_entity_poly.pdbx_seq_one_letter_code
_entity_poly.pdbx_strand_id
1 'polypeptide(L)'
;MQVSIEIATWTQNNHGLFDYESQDLKISKLIVENSSYLILNQDTVSLSNTPSEKCLGRIVFENKQIYFYNNSESIDSYVKLGSQQKQIIQVGDLFKFGRIEYFISELNNGEQVQIANDYYHLDRHIKLGKSEIIRQCKICLVEDLEVAEDPKDPYLTNLCGCQGHISYVHYQCLKSWINYSNRITCKQTQNTVQYHWNKALECEICRVPLPARIYVENQTQPLQLIQIERLNGPYIIFEQITRQENLSKSLIFMHAFGTNIISIGRGHTSEVRCQDISVSRNHARVSFNNNCWFIQDQGSKFGTLRIIPQKLLIDDEIKEIQIGRVLMKLKLIF
;
A
#
# COMPACT_ATOMS: atom_id res chain seq x y z
N MET A 1 -11.19 28.28 18.40
CA MET A 1 -10.71 26.95 17.99
C MET A 1 -9.32 27.09 17.41
N GLN A 2 -8.33 26.50 18.07
CA GLN A 2 -6.92 26.55 17.72
C GLN A 2 -6.38 25.12 17.70
N VAL A 3 -5.21 24.91 17.08
CA VAL A 3 -4.51 23.61 17.14
C VAL A 3 -3.23 23.76 17.94
N SER A 4 -3.11 22.99 19.02
CA SER A 4 -1.81 22.77 19.68
C SER A 4 -1.07 21.67 18.93
N ILE A 5 0.18 21.94 18.55
CA ILE A 5 1.07 20.96 17.95
C ILE A 5 2.27 20.78 18.87
N GLU A 6 2.40 19.61 19.49
CA GLU A 6 3.65 19.18 20.13
C GLU A 6 4.48 18.43 19.10
N ILE A 7 5.73 18.85 18.93
CA ILE A 7 6.60 18.39 17.84
C ILE A 7 7.81 17.75 18.48
N ALA A 8 8.09 16.51 18.11
CA ALA A 8 9.29 15.81 18.48
C ALA A 8 10.09 15.49 17.21
N THR A 9 11.29 16.05 17.11
CA THR A 9 12.23 15.75 16.02
C THR A 9 13.29 14.79 16.53
N TRP A 10 13.44 13.66 15.84
CA TRP A 10 14.53 12.73 16.11
C TRP A 10 15.82 13.16 15.40
N THR A 11 16.93 13.12 16.13
CA THR A 11 18.24 13.56 15.65
C THR A 11 18.97 12.49 14.84
N GLN A 12 18.55 11.22 14.94
CA GLN A 12 19.12 10.11 14.17
C GLN A 12 18.26 9.79 12.95
N ASN A 13 18.91 9.47 11.83
CA ASN A 13 18.23 9.05 10.61
C ASN A 13 18.10 7.52 10.55
N ASN A 14 16.91 7.00 10.81
CA ASN A 14 16.64 5.57 10.78
C ASN A 14 15.76 5.16 9.60
N HIS A 15 16.24 5.39 8.36
CA HIS A 15 15.62 4.86 7.14
C HIS A 15 14.10 5.14 7.03
N GLY A 16 13.66 6.33 7.46
CA GLY A 16 12.25 6.72 7.41
C GLY A 16 11.35 6.12 8.51
N LEU A 17 11.94 5.65 9.61
CA LEU A 17 11.24 5.26 10.84
C LEU A 17 11.48 6.28 11.95
N PHE A 18 10.48 6.42 12.82
CA PHE A 18 10.59 7.18 14.06
C PHE A 18 10.56 6.21 15.24
N ASP A 19 11.57 6.25 16.11
CA ASP A 19 11.59 5.44 17.33
C ASP A 19 10.78 6.13 18.42
N TYR A 20 9.56 5.62 18.65
CA TYR A 20 8.63 6.15 19.64
C TYR A 20 9.08 5.93 21.09
N GLU A 21 10.13 5.13 21.31
CA GLU A 21 10.71 4.86 22.63
C GLU A 21 11.98 5.69 22.88
N SER A 22 12.45 6.47 21.90
CA SER A 22 13.65 7.29 22.03
C SER A 22 13.47 8.42 23.06
N GLN A 23 14.47 8.59 23.92
CA GLN A 23 14.55 9.72 24.85
C GLN A 23 15.31 10.92 24.28
N ASP A 24 16.14 10.71 23.25
CA ASP A 24 16.90 11.76 22.57
C ASP A 24 16.04 12.47 21.52
N LEU A 25 15.09 13.29 21.99
CA LEU A 25 14.17 14.05 21.14
C LEU A 25 14.32 15.55 21.38
N LYS A 26 14.34 16.32 20.29
CA LYS A 26 14.14 17.78 20.37
C LYS A 26 12.65 18.05 20.34
N ILE A 27 12.12 18.57 21.45
CA ILE A 27 10.69 18.86 21.60
C ILE A 27 10.45 20.36 21.44
N SER A 28 9.44 20.73 20.66
CA SER A 28 8.90 22.08 20.59
C SER A 28 7.38 22.05 20.60
N LYS A 29 6.76 23.20 20.85
CA LYS A 29 5.31 23.35 20.83
C LYS A 29 4.92 24.57 20.02
N LEU A 30 3.89 24.44 19.20
CA LEU A 30 3.28 25.52 18.42
C LEU A 30 1.80 25.60 18.70
N ILE A 31 1.25 26.80 18.59
CA ILE A 31 -0.19 27.04 18.55
C ILE A 31 -0.50 27.63 17.17
N VAL A 32 -1.47 27.04 16.49
CA VAL A 32 -1.90 27.45 15.17
C VAL A 32 -3.32 27.99 15.27
N GLU A 33 -3.48 29.26 14.92
CA GLU A 33 -4.76 29.98 14.99
C GLU A 33 -5.38 30.21 13.61
N ASN A 34 -4.55 30.21 12.57
CA ASN A 34 -4.94 30.45 11.18
C ASN A 34 -4.29 29.41 10.26
N SER A 35 -4.83 29.24 9.05
CA SER A 35 -4.25 28.34 8.05
C SER A 35 -2.76 28.68 7.83
N SER A 36 -1.88 27.68 7.93
CA SER A 36 -0.43 27.89 7.93
C SER A 36 0.32 26.66 7.45
N TYR A 37 1.44 26.88 6.77
CA TYR A 37 2.40 25.85 6.39
C TYR A 37 3.32 25.52 7.57
N LEU A 38 3.66 24.23 7.68
CA LEU A 38 4.60 23.70 8.67
C LEU A 38 5.96 23.47 7.98
N ILE A 39 6.95 24.29 8.30
CA ILE A 39 8.26 24.26 7.63
C ILE A 39 9.32 23.71 8.58
N LEU A 40 10.08 22.70 8.11
CA LEU A 40 11.19 22.12 8.87
C LEU A 40 12.47 22.94 8.69
N ASN A 41 12.92 23.58 9.76
CA ASN A 41 14.16 24.34 9.86
C ASN A 41 15.17 23.61 10.74
N GLN A 42 16.09 22.89 10.08
CA GLN A 42 17.03 21.97 10.72
C GLN A 42 16.25 20.97 11.58
N ASP A 43 16.20 21.16 12.90
CA ASP A 43 15.52 20.28 13.85
C ASP A 43 14.22 20.85 14.44
N THR A 44 13.84 22.07 14.06
CA THR A 44 12.64 22.75 14.57
C THR A 44 11.63 22.96 13.47
N VAL A 45 10.35 22.94 13.81
CA VAL A 45 9.27 23.28 12.88
C VAL A 45 8.74 24.66 13.21
N SER A 46 8.53 25.48 12.18
CA SER A 46 7.94 26.83 12.30
C SER A 46 6.74 27.00 11.39
N LEU A 47 5.92 27.99 11.69
CA LEU A 47 4.78 28.38 10.87
C LEU A 47 5.22 29.33 9.75
N SER A 48 4.61 29.19 8.58
CA SER A 48 4.79 30.10 7.44
C SER A 48 3.46 30.32 6.71
N ASN A 49 3.29 31.49 6.11
CA ASN A 49 2.16 31.79 5.24
C ASN A 49 2.41 31.35 3.79
N THR A 50 3.66 31.08 3.43
CA THR A 50 4.06 30.66 2.09
C THR A 50 4.70 29.26 2.12
N PRO A 51 4.52 28.46 1.04
CA PRO A 51 5.17 27.16 0.94
C PRO A 51 6.70 27.30 0.78
N SER A 52 7.42 26.25 1.12
CA SER A 52 8.88 26.12 0.98
C SER A 52 9.21 24.67 0.63
N GLU A 53 10.39 24.41 0.05
CA GLU A 53 10.87 23.05 -0.25
C GLU A 53 10.87 22.13 0.99
N LYS A 54 11.09 22.69 2.18
CA LYS A 54 11.08 21.95 3.46
C LYS A 54 9.71 21.90 4.13
N CYS A 55 8.64 22.11 3.37
CA CYS A 55 7.29 22.02 3.86
C CYS A 55 6.93 20.56 4.19
N LEU A 56 6.52 20.32 5.44
CA LEU A 56 6.01 19.03 5.91
C LEU A 56 4.53 18.85 5.58
N GLY A 57 3.80 19.95 5.45
CA GLY A 57 2.35 19.97 5.25
C GLY A 57 1.77 21.30 5.70
N ARG A 58 0.45 21.40 5.76
CA ARG A 58 -0.22 22.62 6.23
C ARG A 58 -1.46 22.32 7.05
N ILE A 59 -1.70 23.16 8.04
CA ILE A 59 -2.96 23.19 8.78
C ILE A 59 -3.89 24.15 8.05
N VAL A 60 -5.13 23.74 7.82
CA VAL A 60 -6.12 24.52 7.08
C VAL A 60 -7.44 24.54 7.83
N PHE A 61 -7.94 25.75 8.05
CA PHE A 61 -9.23 26.03 8.67
C PHE A 61 -10.26 26.26 7.55
N GLU A 62 -11.17 25.31 7.36
CA GLU A 62 -12.18 25.32 6.30
C GLU A 62 -13.53 24.87 6.87
N ASN A 63 -14.60 25.64 6.62
CA ASN A 63 -15.97 25.26 6.99
C ASN A 63 -16.16 24.84 8.46
N LYS A 64 -15.53 25.56 9.40
CA LYS A 64 -15.52 25.26 10.85
C LYS A 64 -14.82 23.95 11.25
N GLN A 65 -14.14 23.30 10.31
CA GLN A 65 -13.29 22.14 10.56
C GLN A 65 -11.84 22.49 10.31
N ILE A 66 -10.94 21.68 10.87
CA ILE A 66 -9.50 21.88 10.71
C ILE A 66 -8.90 20.60 10.15
N TYR A 67 -8.09 20.75 9.12
CA TYR A 67 -7.45 19.65 8.43
C TYR A 67 -5.94 19.81 8.42
N PHE A 68 -5.22 18.71 8.54
CA PHE A 68 -3.84 18.62 8.12
C PHE A 68 -3.82 18.16 6.65
N TYR A 69 -3.23 18.96 5.76
CA TYR A 69 -2.98 18.58 4.37
C TYR A 69 -1.52 18.13 4.22
N ASN A 70 -1.34 16.96 3.60
CA ASN A 70 -0.04 16.37 3.28
C ASN A 70 0.67 17.17 2.17
N ASN A 71 2.00 17.18 2.19
CA ASN A 71 2.84 17.64 1.08
C ASN A 71 3.44 16.44 0.33
N SER A 72 2.59 15.72 -0.41
CA SER A 72 2.96 14.44 -1.04
C SER A 72 4.05 14.52 -2.10
N GLU A 73 4.38 15.71 -2.61
CA GLU A 73 5.44 15.89 -3.61
C GLU A 73 6.84 15.72 -3.02
N SER A 74 7.03 15.99 -1.72
CA SER A 74 8.34 15.95 -1.08
C SER A 74 8.52 14.80 -0.10
N ILE A 75 7.51 14.52 0.72
CA ILE A 75 7.60 13.51 1.78
C ILE A 75 6.22 12.99 2.18
N ASP A 76 6.13 11.68 2.42
CA ASP A 76 4.89 11.08 2.91
C ASP A 76 4.62 11.46 4.36
N SER A 77 3.34 11.72 4.64
CA SER A 77 2.82 11.86 5.98
C SER A 77 2.02 10.63 6.38
N TYR A 78 2.23 10.15 7.61
CA TYR A 78 1.53 8.99 8.15
C TYR A 78 0.83 9.34 9.44
N VAL A 79 -0.43 8.93 9.61
CA VAL A 79 -1.08 8.91 10.91
C VAL A 79 -0.73 7.61 11.63
N LYS A 80 -0.27 7.71 12.86
CA LYS A 80 0.03 6.55 13.71
C LYS A 80 -1.26 6.08 14.39
N LEU A 81 -1.47 4.76 14.36
CA LEU A 81 -2.63 4.13 14.98
C LEU A 81 -2.38 3.91 16.47
N GLY A 82 -3.38 4.21 17.30
CA GLY A 82 -3.32 3.99 18.74
C GLY A 82 -3.39 2.51 19.11
N SER A 83 -2.69 2.11 20.16
CA SER A 83 -2.73 0.73 20.67
C SER A 83 -4.04 0.37 21.39
N GLN A 84 -4.78 1.38 21.85
CA GLN A 84 -6.03 1.19 22.59
C GLN A 84 -7.29 1.23 21.70
N GLN A 85 -7.17 1.69 20.45
CA GLN A 85 -8.30 1.93 19.56
C GLN A 85 -8.18 1.11 18.28
N LYS A 86 -9.29 0.48 17.89
CA LYS A 86 -9.41 -0.16 16.58
C LYS A 86 -9.76 0.89 15.54
N GLN A 87 -9.11 0.81 14.38
CA GLN A 87 -9.38 1.68 13.24
C GLN A 87 -10.00 0.88 12.12
N ILE A 88 -11.06 1.40 11.50
CA ILE A 88 -11.71 0.77 10.35
C ILE A 88 -10.73 0.83 9.17
N ILE A 89 -10.59 -0.31 8.48
CA ILE A 89 -9.81 -0.44 7.25
C ILE A 89 -10.71 -0.15 6.06
N GLN A 90 -10.21 0.66 5.13
CA GLN A 90 -10.88 0.94 3.86
C GLN A 90 -10.05 0.44 2.68
N VAL A 91 -10.72 0.16 1.56
CA VAL A 91 -10.05 -0.11 0.29
C VAL A 91 -9.23 1.11 -0.12
N GLY A 92 -7.99 0.88 -0.56
CA GLY A 92 -7.07 1.94 -0.89
C GLY A 92 -6.16 2.40 0.26
N ASP A 93 -6.41 1.96 1.49
CA ASP A 93 -5.53 2.26 2.62
C ASP A 93 -4.12 1.67 2.37
N LEU A 94 -3.09 2.44 2.73
CA LEU A 94 -1.71 1.95 2.78
C LEU A 94 -1.24 1.95 4.23
N PHE A 95 -0.94 0.77 4.75
CA PHE A 95 -0.36 0.58 6.06
C PHE A 95 1.14 0.33 5.97
N LYS A 96 1.87 0.87 6.95
CA LYS A 96 3.30 0.65 7.12
C LYS A 96 3.56 0.05 8.49
N PHE A 97 4.23 -1.11 8.48
CA PHE A 97 4.71 -1.82 9.67
C PHE A 97 6.23 -1.86 9.60
N GLY A 98 6.89 -1.00 10.37
CA GLY A 98 8.33 -0.79 10.18
C GLY A 98 8.61 -0.36 8.73
N ARG A 99 9.52 -1.06 8.04
CA ARG A 99 9.88 -0.76 6.63
C ARG A 99 8.99 -1.41 5.58
N ILE A 100 8.02 -2.22 5.99
CA ILE A 100 7.14 -2.94 5.04
C ILE A 100 5.84 -2.16 4.85
N GLU A 101 5.42 -2.04 3.60
CA GLU A 101 4.18 -1.40 3.18
C GLU A 101 3.19 -2.43 2.64
N TYR A 102 1.94 -2.31 3.08
CA TYR A 102 0.82 -3.11 2.59
C TYR A 102 -0.31 -2.20 2.14
N PHE A 103 -0.74 -2.41 0.91
CA PHE A 103 -1.88 -1.75 0.29
C PHE A 103 -3.12 -2.62 0.38
N ILE A 104 -4.27 -2.04 0.72
CA ILE A 104 -5.55 -2.74 0.70
C ILE A 104 -6.10 -2.69 -0.72
N SER A 105 -5.71 -3.67 -1.54
CA SER A 105 -6.10 -3.74 -2.96
C SER A 105 -7.54 -4.20 -3.15
N GLU A 106 -8.07 -4.98 -2.20
CA GLU A 106 -9.44 -5.49 -2.26
C GLU A 106 -10.01 -5.77 -0.86
N LEU A 107 -11.31 -5.51 -0.68
CA LEU A 107 -12.04 -5.79 0.55
C LEU A 107 -13.45 -6.28 0.22
N ASN A 108 -13.87 -7.33 0.90
CA ASN A 108 -15.23 -7.84 0.89
C ASN A 108 -15.78 -7.87 2.33
N ASN A 109 -16.88 -7.17 2.55
CA ASN A 109 -17.58 -7.14 3.84
C ASN A 109 -18.65 -8.24 3.98
N GLY A 110 -18.80 -9.11 2.97
CA GLY A 110 -19.82 -10.17 2.90
C GLY A 110 -21.00 -9.84 1.99
N GLU A 111 -21.18 -8.58 1.62
CA GLU A 111 -22.26 -8.11 0.74
C GLU A 111 -21.72 -7.65 -0.61
N GLN A 112 -20.64 -6.87 -0.60
CA GLN A 112 -20.05 -6.28 -1.79
C GLN A 112 -18.52 -6.36 -1.77
N VAL A 113 -17.96 -6.73 -2.93
CA VAL A 113 -16.53 -6.64 -3.19
C VAL A 113 -16.20 -5.22 -3.64
N GLN A 114 -15.24 -4.61 -2.97
CA GLN A 114 -14.66 -3.31 -3.30
C GLN A 114 -13.21 -3.52 -3.74
N ILE A 115 -12.84 -2.95 -4.89
CA ILE A 115 -11.49 -3.05 -5.46
C ILE A 115 -10.88 -1.65 -5.50
N ALA A 116 -9.63 -1.53 -5.08
CA ALA A 116 -8.95 -0.24 -5.08
C ALA A 116 -8.59 0.19 -6.50
N ASN A 117 -8.62 1.50 -6.73
CA ASN A 117 -7.95 2.08 -7.90
C ASN A 117 -6.45 1.81 -7.79
N ASP A 118 -5.80 1.68 -8.95
CA ASP A 118 -4.36 1.48 -8.99
C ASP A 118 -3.60 2.80 -8.79
N TYR A 119 -3.34 3.14 -7.53
CA TYR A 119 -2.56 4.31 -7.15
C TYR A 119 -1.04 4.11 -7.29
N TYR A 120 -0.58 2.88 -7.48
CA TYR A 120 0.84 2.52 -7.40
C TYR A 120 1.37 1.86 -8.67
N HIS A 121 0.64 2.03 -9.78
CA HIS A 121 1.03 1.58 -11.12
C HIS A 121 1.33 0.07 -11.19
N LEU A 122 0.59 -0.72 -10.42
CA LEU A 122 0.65 -2.18 -10.39
C LEU A 122 -0.12 -2.82 -11.55
N ASP A 123 -1.02 -2.06 -12.18
CA ASP A 123 -1.84 -2.49 -13.30
C ASP A 123 -1.28 -1.96 -14.63
N ARG A 124 -1.64 -2.62 -15.74
CA ARG A 124 -1.26 -2.18 -17.09
C ARG A 124 -2.48 -2.01 -17.95
N HIS A 125 -2.61 -0.84 -18.57
CA HIS A 125 -3.58 -0.60 -19.62
C HIS A 125 -2.91 -0.83 -20.98
N ILE A 126 -3.50 -1.69 -21.80
CA ILE A 126 -3.01 -1.97 -23.15
C ILE A 126 -4.13 -1.81 -24.16
N LYS A 127 -3.74 -1.35 -25.36
CA LYS A 127 -4.57 -1.41 -26.55
C LYS A 127 -4.08 -2.53 -27.42
N LEU A 128 -4.98 -3.42 -27.83
CA LEU A 128 -4.67 -4.45 -28.80
C LEU A 128 -4.80 -3.82 -30.19
N GLY A 129 -3.68 -3.67 -30.88
CA GLY A 129 -3.64 -3.26 -32.27
C GLY A 129 -3.57 -4.47 -33.18
N LYS A 130 -4.24 -4.42 -34.34
CA LYS A 130 -3.93 -5.33 -35.44
C LYS A 130 -2.51 -5.03 -35.92
N SER A 131 -1.67 -6.05 -36.00
CA SER A 131 -0.33 -5.92 -36.56
C SER A 131 -0.34 -6.44 -38.00
N GLU A 132 0.27 -5.68 -38.92
CA GLU A 132 0.53 -6.14 -40.29
C GLU A 132 1.69 -7.16 -40.35
N ILE A 133 2.37 -7.39 -39.21
CA ILE A 133 3.53 -8.28 -39.07
C ILE A 133 3.09 -9.54 -38.32
N ILE A 134 3.60 -10.70 -38.74
CA ILE A 134 3.41 -11.98 -38.05
C ILE A 134 3.89 -11.84 -36.59
N ARG A 135 2.95 -11.95 -35.65
CA ARG A 135 3.23 -11.97 -34.21
C ARG A 135 3.59 -13.39 -33.81
N GLN A 136 4.59 -13.57 -32.97
CA GLN A 136 4.96 -14.87 -32.42
C GLN A 136 5.00 -14.81 -30.90
N CYS A 137 4.30 -15.72 -30.22
CA CYS A 137 4.35 -15.79 -28.77
C CYS A 137 5.75 -16.18 -28.31
N LYS A 138 6.40 -15.33 -27.49
CA LYS A 138 7.77 -15.59 -27.00
C LYS A 138 7.92 -16.81 -26.08
N ILE A 139 6.81 -17.42 -25.64
CA ILE A 139 6.82 -18.58 -24.73
C ILE A 139 6.55 -19.87 -25.49
N CYS A 140 5.43 -19.97 -26.23
CA CYS A 140 5.07 -21.19 -26.94
C CYS A 140 5.53 -21.21 -28.42
N LEU A 141 6.07 -20.10 -28.92
CA LEU A 141 6.57 -19.93 -30.29
C LEU A 141 5.51 -20.10 -31.40
N VAL A 142 4.23 -20.20 -31.04
CA VAL A 142 3.11 -20.20 -31.98
C VAL A 142 2.99 -18.81 -32.61
N GLU A 143 2.78 -18.80 -33.91
CA GLU A 143 2.52 -17.59 -34.69
C GLU A 143 1.03 -17.27 -34.70
N ASP A 144 0.72 -15.98 -34.76
CA ASP A 144 -0.64 -15.48 -34.84
C ASP A 144 -1.16 -15.55 -36.27
N LEU A 145 -1.99 -16.56 -36.55
CA LEU A 145 -2.43 -16.92 -37.90
C LEU A 145 -3.71 -16.20 -38.37
N GLU A 146 -3.88 -14.92 -38.01
CA GLU A 146 -5.06 -14.11 -38.39
C GLU A 146 -6.42 -14.72 -37.98
N VAL A 147 -6.45 -15.56 -36.94
CA VAL A 147 -7.69 -16.08 -36.38
C VAL A 147 -8.31 -14.99 -35.48
N ALA A 148 -9.65 -14.96 -35.37
CA ALA A 148 -10.31 -14.09 -34.41
C ALA A 148 -9.70 -14.28 -33.01
N GLU A 149 -9.15 -13.22 -32.42
CA GLU A 149 -8.54 -13.26 -31.08
C GLU A 149 -9.56 -13.75 -30.06
N ASP A 150 -9.21 -14.77 -29.26
CA ASP A 150 -10.01 -15.18 -28.10
C ASP A 150 -9.92 -14.08 -27.03
N PRO A 151 -11.04 -13.42 -26.64
CA PRO A 151 -11.02 -12.40 -25.60
C PRO A 151 -10.49 -12.92 -24.26
N LYS A 152 -10.55 -14.23 -24.01
CA LYS A 152 -10.07 -14.88 -22.79
C LYS A 152 -8.58 -15.23 -22.83
N ASP A 153 -7.98 -15.31 -24.02
CA ASP A 153 -6.54 -15.55 -24.20
C ASP A 153 -5.96 -14.67 -25.32
N PRO A 154 -5.98 -13.33 -25.17
CA PRO A 154 -5.51 -12.43 -26.20
C PRO A 154 -3.98 -12.44 -26.34
N TYR A 155 -3.50 -12.05 -27.51
CA TYR A 155 -2.09 -11.76 -27.77
C TYR A 155 -1.70 -10.43 -27.12
N LEU A 156 -0.96 -10.49 -26.03
CA LEU A 156 -0.51 -9.33 -25.28
C LEU A 156 0.78 -8.76 -25.87
N THR A 157 0.92 -7.44 -25.79
CA THR A 157 2.15 -6.69 -26.06
C THR A 157 2.25 -5.50 -25.10
N ASN A 158 3.35 -4.75 -25.12
CA ASN A 158 3.57 -3.55 -24.31
C ASN A 158 3.43 -3.77 -22.79
N LEU A 159 3.71 -4.99 -22.33
CA LEU A 159 3.71 -5.33 -20.90
C LEU A 159 4.99 -4.90 -20.18
N CYS A 160 6.07 -4.69 -20.94
CA CYS A 160 7.41 -4.38 -20.47
C CYS A 160 8.21 -3.65 -21.56
N GLY A 161 9.50 -3.41 -21.34
CA GLY A 161 10.40 -2.73 -22.29
C GLY A 161 10.92 -3.59 -23.46
N CYS A 162 10.44 -4.83 -23.64
CA CYS A 162 10.84 -5.67 -24.77
C CYS A 162 10.26 -5.15 -26.10
N GLN A 163 11.05 -5.23 -27.17
CA GLN A 163 10.69 -4.72 -28.50
C GLN A 163 10.74 -5.84 -29.56
N GLY A 164 10.09 -5.62 -30.71
CA GLY A 164 10.05 -6.60 -31.81
C GLY A 164 9.30 -7.88 -31.43
N HIS A 165 9.67 -9.01 -32.02
CA HIS A 165 8.96 -10.29 -31.83
C HIS A 165 8.90 -10.75 -30.36
N ILE A 166 9.93 -10.45 -29.56
CA ILE A 166 9.97 -10.84 -28.13
C ILE A 166 9.03 -10.02 -27.23
N SER A 167 8.31 -9.04 -27.79
CA SER A 167 7.29 -8.26 -27.06
C SER A 167 5.94 -8.98 -26.96
N TYR A 168 5.68 -9.93 -27.87
CA TYR A 168 4.39 -10.60 -27.97
C TYR A 168 4.32 -11.87 -27.12
N VAL A 169 3.18 -12.09 -26.45
CA VAL A 169 2.95 -13.27 -25.62
C VAL A 169 1.45 -13.52 -25.46
N HIS A 170 1.00 -14.78 -25.53
CA HIS A 170 -0.36 -15.12 -25.12
C HIS A 170 -0.56 -14.86 -23.63
N TYR A 171 -1.73 -14.36 -23.25
CA TYR A 171 -2.10 -14.17 -21.85
C TYR A 171 -1.94 -15.45 -21.02
N GLN A 172 -2.46 -16.59 -21.50
CA GLN A 172 -2.43 -17.85 -20.77
C GLN A 172 -1.01 -18.43 -20.67
N CYS A 173 -0.18 -18.24 -21.70
CA CYS A 173 1.24 -18.60 -21.63
C CYS A 173 1.96 -17.79 -20.53
N LEU A 174 1.77 -16.46 -20.50
CA LEU A 174 2.38 -15.61 -19.50
C LEU A 174 1.85 -15.90 -18.09
N LYS A 175 0.54 -16.10 -17.95
CA LYS A 175 -0.10 -16.48 -16.69
C LYS A 175 0.45 -17.79 -16.16
N SER A 176 0.54 -18.81 -17.01
CA SER A 176 1.09 -20.12 -16.61
C SER A 176 2.57 -20.02 -16.21
N TRP A 177 3.34 -19.17 -16.92
CA TRP A 177 4.73 -18.91 -16.59
C TRP A 177 4.91 -18.24 -15.23
N ILE A 178 4.10 -17.22 -14.93
CA ILE A 178 4.14 -16.48 -13.66
C ILE A 178 3.73 -17.36 -12.48
N ASN A 179 2.66 -18.14 -12.63
CA ASN A 179 2.11 -19.00 -11.57
C ASN A 179 2.84 -20.34 -11.41
N TYR A 180 3.91 -20.56 -12.16
CA TYR A 180 4.71 -21.76 -11.99
C TYR A 180 5.28 -21.84 -10.57
N SER A 181 5.21 -23.01 -9.93
CA SER A 181 5.42 -23.19 -8.48
C SER A 181 6.78 -22.71 -7.97
N ASN A 182 7.82 -22.67 -8.81
CA ASN A 182 9.13 -22.12 -8.42
C ASN A 182 9.17 -20.59 -8.35
N ARG A 183 8.15 -19.88 -8.86
CA ARG A 183 8.05 -18.42 -8.84
C ARG A 183 7.10 -17.89 -7.78
N ILE A 184 6.03 -18.63 -7.46
CA ILE A 184 5.05 -18.24 -6.45
C ILE A 184 4.90 -19.36 -5.43
N THR A 185 5.15 -19.04 -4.16
CA THR A 185 4.90 -19.93 -3.04
C THR A 185 3.56 -19.59 -2.41
N CYS A 186 2.72 -20.60 -2.15
CA CYS A 186 1.48 -20.45 -1.40
C CYS A 186 1.62 -21.04 0.00
N LYS A 187 1.23 -20.27 1.02
CA LYS A 187 1.14 -20.73 2.41
C LYS A 187 -0.25 -20.45 2.95
N GLN A 188 -0.92 -21.50 3.39
CA GLN A 188 -2.24 -21.41 4.01
C GLN A 188 -2.14 -21.61 5.53
N THR A 189 -2.87 -20.78 6.27
CA THR A 189 -3.15 -20.96 7.70
C THR A 189 -4.66 -21.11 7.89
N GLN A 190 -5.14 -21.12 9.15
CA GLN A 190 -6.56 -21.21 9.45
C GLN A 190 -7.37 -20.03 8.89
N ASN A 191 -6.81 -18.82 8.91
CA ASN A 191 -7.50 -17.58 8.55
C ASN A 191 -6.84 -16.80 7.40
N THR A 192 -5.73 -17.30 6.87
CA THR A 192 -4.98 -16.61 5.80
C THR A 192 -4.54 -17.53 4.67
N VAL A 193 -4.48 -16.99 3.47
CA VAL A 193 -3.79 -17.60 2.31
C VAL A 193 -2.79 -16.57 1.79
N GLN A 194 -1.51 -16.93 1.77
CA GLN A 194 -0.42 -16.02 1.45
C GLN A 194 0.29 -16.49 0.19
N TYR A 195 0.28 -15.66 -0.85
CA TYR A 195 0.99 -15.88 -2.10
C TYR A 195 2.22 -14.99 -2.12
N HIS A 196 3.41 -15.59 -2.08
CA HIS A 196 4.68 -14.87 -2.03
C HIS A 196 5.46 -15.08 -3.31
N TRP A 197 6.03 -14.00 -3.86
CA TRP A 197 6.86 -14.09 -5.05
C TRP A 197 8.28 -14.49 -4.63
N ASN A 198 8.76 -15.64 -5.10
CA ASN A 198 10.12 -16.11 -4.81
C ASN A 198 11.18 -15.24 -5.52
N LYS A 199 10.78 -14.55 -6.58
CA LYS A 199 11.56 -13.55 -7.33
C LYS A 199 10.64 -12.36 -7.62
N ALA A 200 11.21 -11.20 -7.90
CA ALA A 200 10.44 -10.03 -8.32
C ALA A 200 9.53 -10.38 -9.51
N LEU A 201 8.31 -9.84 -9.50
CA LEU A 201 7.35 -9.98 -10.60
C LEU A 201 7.77 -9.04 -11.74
N GLU A 202 8.77 -9.46 -12.50
CA GLU A 202 9.41 -8.68 -13.55
C GLU A 202 9.63 -9.50 -14.83
N CYS A 203 9.83 -8.80 -15.95
CA CYS A 203 10.20 -9.44 -17.21
C CYS A 203 11.59 -10.06 -17.09
N GLU A 204 11.75 -11.32 -17.49
CA GLU A 204 13.05 -12.01 -17.39
C GLU A 204 14.10 -11.52 -18.37
N ILE A 205 13.68 -10.86 -19.44
CA ILE A 205 14.56 -10.30 -20.47
C ILE A 205 14.98 -8.89 -20.07
N CYS A 206 14.01 -7.98 -19.91
CA CYS A 206 14.29 -6.56 -19.72
C CYS A 206 14.17 -6.07 -18.26
N ARG A 207 13.81 -6.95 -17.31
CA ARG A 207 13.69 -6.65 -15.86
C ARG A 207 12.67 -5.58 -15.46
N VAL A 208 11.88 -5.07 -16.41
CA VAL A 208 10.79 -4.14 -16.11
C VAL A 208 9.70 -4.87 -15.34
N PRO A 209 9.14 -4.27 -14.26
CA PRO A 209 8.01 -4.80 -13.51
C PRO A 209 6.85 -5.23 -14.41
N LEU A 210 6.36 -6.45 -14.20
CA LEU A 210 5.17 -6.95 -14.86
C LEU A 210 3.94 -6.62 -14.00
N PRO A 211 2.81 -6.29 -14.63
CA PRO A 211 1.60 -5.91 -13.91
C PRO A 211 0.92 -7.13 -13.26
N ALA A 212 0.23 -6.93 -12.14
CA ALA A 212 -0.62 -7.97 -11.56
C ALA A 212 -1.92 -8.17 -12.38
N ARG A 213 -2.46 -7.07 -12.91
CA ARG A 213 -3.70 -7.02 -13.70
C ARG A 213 -3.48 -6.25 -15.00
N ILE A 214 -4.09 -6.73 -16.09
CA ILE A 214 -3.99 -6.12 -17.41
C ILE A 214 -5.39 -5.71 -17.87
N TYR A 215 -5.59 -4.41 -18.08
CA TYR A 215 -6.80 -3.85 -18.63
C TYR A 215 -6.65 -3.73 -20.14
N VAL A 216 -7.40 -4.56 -20.85
CA VAL A 216 -7.47 -4.54 -22.30
C VAL A 216 -8.57 -3.57 -22.73
N GLU A 217 -8.27 -2.70 -23.69
CA GLU A 217 -9.27 -1.80 -24.27
C GLU A 217 -10.52 -2.58 -24.73
N ASN A 218 -11.71 -2.05 -24.42
CA ASN A 218 -13.01 -2.67 -24.71
C ASN A 218 -13.35 -3.96 -23.93
N GLN A 219 -12.53 -4.39 -22.95
CA GLN A 219 -12.92 -5.42 -21.99
C GLN A 219 -13.41 -4.78 -20.68
N THR A 220 -14.48 -5.34 -20.11
CA THR A 220 -15.08 -4.83 -18.86
C THR A 220 -14.34 -5.30 -17.61
N GLN A 221 -13.62 -6.43 -17.71
CA GLN A 221 -12.89 -7.04 -16.60
C GLN A 221 -11.41 -7.17 -16.96
N PRO A 222 -10.49 -6.91 -16.01
CA PRO A 222 -9.08 -7.07 -16.26
C PRO A 222 -8.67 -8.55 -16.33
N LEU A 223 -7.63 -8.83 -17.11
CA LEU A 223 -6.94 -10.11 -17.10
C LEU A 223 -6.02 -10.19 -15.88
N GLN A 224 -6.12 -11.26 -15.11
CA GLN A 224 -5.34 -11.42 -13.88
C GLN A 224 -4.18 -12.40 -14.08
N LEU A 225 -2.94 -11.89 -14.00
CA LEU A 225 -1.73 -12.70 -14.18
C LEU A 225 -1.44 -13.61 -13.01
N ILE A 226 -1.81 -13.21 -11.78
CA ILE A 226 -1.62 -14.03 -10.58
C ILE A 226 -2.89 -14.86 -10.36
N GLN A 227 -2.74 -16.18 -10.30
CA GLN A 227 -3.82 -17.09 -9.96
C GLN A 227 -4.01 -17.09 -8.45
N ILE A 228 -5.20 -16.66 -8.02
CA ILE A 228 -5.58 -16.58 -6.62
C ILE A 228 -6.89 -17.34 -6.48
N GLU A 229 -6.93 -18.25 -5.50
CA GLU A 229 -8.18 -18.87 -5.09
C GLU A 229 -8.95 -17.89 -4.20
N ARG A 230 -10.07 -17.38 -4.71
CA ARG A 230 -10.97 -16.50 -3.96
C ARG A 230 -11.83 -17.37 -3.04
N LEU A 231 -11.76 -17.10 -1.74
CA LEU A 231 -12.64 -17.74 -0.77
C LEU A 231 -14.00 -17.03 -0.74
N ASN A 232 -15.05 -17.78 -0.40
CA ASN A 232 -16.37 -17.21 -0.17
C ASN A 232 -16.38 -16.31 1.08
N GLY A 233 -17.44 -15.53 1.30
CA GLY A 233 -17.64 -14.75 2.51
C GLY A 233 -16.71 -13.53 2.67
N PRO A 234 -16.71 -12.87 3.85
CA PRO A 234 -15.93 -11.67 4.09
C PRO A 234 -14.42 -11.93 4.08
N TYR A 235 -13.70 -11.09 3.34
CA TYR A 235 -12.24 -11.14 3.24
C TYR A 235 -11.62 -9.77 3.03
N ILE A 236 -10.31 -9.68 3.21
CA ILE A 236 -9.50 -8.52 2.85
C ILE A 236 -8.18 -8.98 2.24
N ILE A 237 -7.71 -8.28 1.21
CA ILE A 237 -6.44 -8.56 0.54
C ILE A 237 -5.44 -7.46 0.91
N PHE A 238 -4.37 -7.85 1.58
CA PHE A 238 -3.19 -7.02 1.80
C PHE A 238 -2.18 -7.34 0.71
N GLU A 239 -1.88 -6.36 -0.12
CA GLU A 239 -0.84 -6.46 -1.15
C GLU A 239 0.44 -5.78 -0.66
N GLN A 240 1.50 -6.57 -0.49
CA GLN A 240 2.81 -6.02 -0.14
C GLN A 240 3.43 -5.36 -1.35
N ILE A 241 3.83 -4.10 -1.24
CA ILE A 241 4.37 -3.34 -2.37
C ILE A 241 5.74 -2.71 -2.07
N THR A 242 6.49 -2.42 -3.13
CA THR A 242 7.55 -1.40 -3.14
C THR A 242 7.10 -0.27 -4.05
N ARG A 243 6.65 0.86 -3.48
CA ARG A 243 6.15 2.00 -4.28
C ARG A 243 7.18 2.59 -5.23
N GLN A 244 8.45 2.69 -4.82
CA GLN A 244 9.51 3.24 -5.68
C GLN A 244 9.81 2.40 -6.92
N GLU A 245 9.55 1.09 -6.83
CA GLU A 245 9.83 0.14 -7.91
C GLU A 245 8.54 -0.23 -8.67
N ASN A 246 7.37 0.26 -8.26
CA ASN A 246 6.05 -0.18 -8.73
C ASN A 246 5.91 -1.72 -8.72
N LEU A 247 6.48 -2.37 -7.69
CA LEU A 247 6.54 -3.82 -7.58
C LEU A 247 5.60 -4.33 -6.49
N SER A 248 4.75 -5.29 -6.85
CA SER A 248 4.09 -6.18 -5.90
C SER A 248 5.07 -7.25 -5.42
N LYS A 249 5.00 -7.65 -4.15
CA LYS A 249 5.86 -8.67 -3.51
C LYS A 249 5.10 -9.89 -2.97
N SER A 250 3.88 -9.69 -2.51
CA SER A 250 3.02 -10.77 -2.04
C SER A 250 1.57 -10.31 -1.95
N LEU A 251 0.65 -11.28 -2.00
CA LEU A 251 -0.76 -11.09 -1.71
C LEU A 251 -1.15 -11.92 -0.50
N ILE A 252 -1.78 -11.28 0.47
CA ILE A 252 -2.22 -11.92 1.70
C ILE A 252 -3.74 -11.80 1.76
N PHE A 253 -4.39 -12.92 1.54
CA PHE A 253 -5.83 -13.08 1.68
C PHE A 253 -6.14 -13.40 3.14
N MET A 254 -7.00 -12.61 3.76
CA MET A 254 -7.44 -12.76 5.15
C MET A 254 -8.96 -12.96 5.17
N HIS A 255 -9.46 -14.01 5.81
CA HIS A 255 -10.90 -14.32 5.84
C HIS A 255 -11.47 -14.49 7.25
N ALA A 256 -12.77 -14.24 7.37
CA ALA A 256 -13.50 -14.18 8.64
C ALA A 256 -14.23 -15.49 9.03
N PHE A 257 -13.76 -16.66 8.60
CA PHE A 257 -14.42 -17.95 8.90
C PHE A 257 -13.92 -18.64 10.19
N GLY A 258 -12.90 -18.06 10.85
CA GLY A 258 -12.21 -18.68 11.99
C GLY A 258 -12.23 -17.80 13.23
N THR A 259 -11.03 -17.47 13.74
CA THR A 259 -10.86 -16.69 14.98
C THR A 259 -11.26 -15.21 14.86
N ASN A 260 -11.62 -14.75 13.64
CA ASN A 260 -11.91 -13.36 13.28
C ASN A 260 -10.82 -12.35 13.70
N ILE A 261 -9.64 -12.84 14.12
CA ILE A 261 -8.52 -12.05 14.60
C ILE A 261 -7.27 -12.67 14.00
N ILE A 262 -6.57 -11.88 13.19
CA ILE A 262 -5.38 -12.27 12.47
C ILE A 262 -4.22 -11.44 12.99
N SER A 263 -3.15 -12.11 13.41
CA SER A 263 -1.96 -11.45 13.96
C SER A 263 -0.92 -11.15 12.89
N ILE A 264 -0.40 -9.92 12.91
CA ILE A 264 0.69 -9.46 12.03
C ILE A 264 1.91 -9.19 12.89
N GLY A 265 3.07 -9.71 12.49
CA GLY A 265 4.34 -9.41 13.14
C GLY A 265 5.49 -10.31 12.69
N ARG A 266 6.70 -10.07 13.20
CA ARG A 266 7.86 -10.91 12.86
C ARG A 266 7.99 -12.20 13.67
N GLY A 267 7.17 -12.35 14.71
CA GLY A 267 7.16 -13.52 15.56
C GLY A 267 6.81 -14.78 14.78
N HIS A 268 7.35 -15.92 15.20
CA HIS A 268 7.02 -17.22 14.59
C HIS A 268 5.55 -17.65 14.76
N THR A 269 4.85 -17.02 15.71
CA THR A 269 3.46 -17.30 16.08
C THR A 269 2.48 -16.37 15.38
N SER A 270 2.98 -15.36 14.64
CA SER A 270 2.12 -14.49 13.85
C SER A 270 1.60 -15.23 12.63
N GLU A 271 0.31 -15.10 12.35
CA GLU A 271 -0.30 -15.70 11.15
C GLU A 271 0.26 -15.06 9.88
N VAL A 272 0.33 -13.73 9.88
CA VAL A 272 1.03 -12.94 8.87
C VAL A 272 2.42 -12.64 9.38
N ARG A 273 3.41 -13.38 8.87
CA ARG A 273 4.79 -13.29 9.31
C ARG A 273 5.59 -12.32 8.45
N CYS A 274 5.95 -11.17 9.02
CA CYS A 274 6.80 -10.19 8.37
C CYS A 274 8.25 -10.36 8.85
N GLN A 275 9.19 -10.79 8.00
CA GLN A 275 10.54 -11.14 8.47
C GLN A 275 11.45 -9.94 8.77
N ASP A 276 11.05 -8.72 8.42
CA ASP A 276 11.87 -7.53 8.61
C ASP A 276 12.10 -7.20 10.10
N ILE A 277 13.34 -6.89 10.45
CA ILE A 277 13.79 -6.63 11.82
C ILE A 277 13.11 -5.42 12.48
N SER A 278 12.63 -4.46 11.69
CA SER A 278 11.90 -3.28 12.16
C SER A 278 10.45 -3.60 12.53
N VAL A 279 9.93 -4.77 12.19
CA VAL A 279 8.59 -5.18 12.60
C VAL A 279 8.65 -5.77 14.02
N SER A 280 7.79 -5.33 14.93
CA SER A 280 7.65 -5.97 16.25
C SER A 280 7.22 -7.43 16.16
N ARG A 281 7.55 -8.24 17.16
CA ARG A 281 7.18 -9.68 17.17
C ARG A 281 5.66 -9.87 17.12
N ASN A 282 4.93 -9.10 17.93
CA ASN A 282 3.49 -8.88 17.86
C ASN A 282 3.31 -7.40 17.48
N HIS A 283 2.92 -7.10 16.25
CA HIS A 283 2.93 -5.73 15.73
C HIS A 283 1.52 -5.15 15.65
N ALA A 284 0.63 -5.85 14.95
CA ALA A 284 -0.74 -5.41 14.75
C ALA A 284 -1.69 -6.61 14.75
N ARG A 285 -2.97 -6.32 14.93
CA ARG A 285 -4.05 -7.29 14.76
C ARG A 285 -5.07 -6.75 13.78
N VAL A 286 -5.46 -7.59 12.85
CA VAL A 286 -6.60 -7.35 11.96
C VAL A 286 -7.78 -8.16 12.49
N SER A 287 -8.96 -7.58 12.59
CA SER A 287 -10.15 -8.30 13.04
C SER A 287 -11.38 -7.93 12.22
N PHE A 288 -12.31 -8.88 12.09
CA PHE A 288 -13.59 -8.65 11.43
C PHE A 288 -14.73 -8.74 12.46
N ASN A 289 -15.48 -7.67 12.63
CA ASN A 289 -16.72 -7.66 13.43
C ASN A 289 -17.69 -6.62 12.87
N ASN A 290 -18.99 -6.83 13.09
CA ASN A 290 -20.05 -5.93 12.63
C ASN A 290 -19.92 -5.53 11.14
N ASN A 291 -19.62 -6.51 10.28
CA ASN A 291 -19.40 -6.34 8.83
C ASN A 291 -18.28 -5.34 8.45
N CYS A 292 -17.34 -5.07 9.36
CA CYS A 292 -16.23 -4.15 9.14
C CYS A 292 -14.90 -4.82 9.49
N TRP A 293 -13.88 -4.50 8.69
CA TRP A 293 -12.49 -4.88 8.98
C TRP A 293 -11.84 -3.79 9.81
N PHE A 294 -11.13 -4.19 10.86
CA PHE A 294 -10.45 -3.30 11.77
C PHE A 294 -8.98 -3.68 11.88
N ILE A 295 -8.13 -2.69 12.10
CA ILE A 295 -6.73 -2.85 12.45
C ILE A 295 -6.44 -2.15 13.78
N GLN A 296 -5.54 -2.75 14.57
CA GLN A 296 -5.11 -2.22 15.85
C GLN A 296 -3.62 -2.48 16.07
N ASP A 297 -2.89 -1.43 16.43
CA ASP A 297 -1.49 -1.55 16.87
C ASP A 297 -1.41 -2.33 18.19
N GLN A 298 -0.36 -3.13 18.38
CA GLN A 298 -0.16 -3.94 19.59
C GLN A 298 0.99 -3.41 20.46
N GLY A 299 1.19 -2.10 20.50
CA GLY A 299 2.31 -1.47 21.21
C GLY A 299 3.62 -1.69 20.47
N SER A 300 3.61 -1.53 19.15
CA SER A 300 4.79 -1.79 18.33
C SER A 300 5.82 -0.66 18.46
N LYS A 301 7.11 -1.01 18.49
CA LYS A 301 8.22 -0.05 18.68
C LYS A 301 8.19 1.13 17.70
N PHE A 302 7.95 0.86 16.42
CA PHE A 302 7.92 1.86 15.35
C PHE A 302 6.50 2.19 14.88
N GLY A 303 5.48 1.82 15.66
CA GLY A 303 4.08 2.07 15.37
C GLY A 303 3.52 1.31 14.15
N THR A 304 2.20 1.16 14.15
CA THR A 304 1.42 0.89 12.95
C THR A 304 1.01 2.21 12.33
N LEU A 305 1.39 2.45 11.09
CA LEU A 305 1.20 3.72 10.40
C LEU A 305 0.21 3.56 9.24
N ARG A 306 -0.67 4.53 9.01
CA ARG A 306 -1.49 4.65 7.80
C ARG A 306 -1.12 5.92 7.04
N ILE A 307 -0.94 5.84 5.73
CA ILE A 307 -0.61 7.02 4.91
C ILE A 307 -1.76 8.04 4.94
N ILE A 308 -1.43 9.32 4.88
CA ILE A 308 -2.39 10.42 4.68
C ILE A 308 -2.29 10.84 3.20
N PRO A 309 -3.19 10.37 2.32
CA PRO A 309 -3.04 10.59 0.87
C PRO A 309 -3.13 12.06 0.49
N GLN A 310 -4.10 12.79 1.06
CA GLN A 310 -4.29 14.23 0.78
C GLN A 310 -4.46 15.04 2.06
N LYS A 311 -5.45 14.67 2.89
CA LYS A 311 -5.74 15.39 4.14
C LYS A 311 -6.25 14.46 5.24
N LEU A 312 -6.07 14.91 6.49
CA LEU A 312 -6.57 14.27 7.71
C LEU A 312 -7.41 15.29 8.48
N LEU A 313 -8.61 14.91 8.90
CA LEU A 313 -9.42 15.71 9.82
C LEU A 313 -8.76 15.72 11.21
N ILE A 314 -8.63 16.91 11.79
CA ILE A 314 -8.21 17.10 13.17
C ILE A 314 -9.49 17.26 13.98
N ASP A 315 -9.88 16.19 14.66
CA ASP A 315 -11.04 16.14 15.56
C ASP A 315 -10.60 16.28 17.02
N ASP A 316 -11.50 15.96 17.96
CA ASP A 316 -11.26 16.10 19.40
C ASP A 316 -10.18 15.12 19.93
N GLU A 317 -9.86 14.08 19.17
CA GLU A 317 -8.80 13.14 19.54
C GLU A 317 -7.42 13.66 19.13
N ILE A 318 -6.41 13.28 19.91
CA ILE A 318 -5.03 13.59 19.57
C ILE A 318 -4.63 12.79 18.32
N LYS A 319 -4.19 13.49 17.27
CA LYS A 319 -3.66 12.86 16.06
C LYS A 319 -2.13 12.88 16.11
N GLU A 320 -1.51 11.71 16.06
CA GLU A 320 -0.06 11.55 15.97
C GLU A 320 0.34 11.37 14.49
N ILE A 321 1.01 12.36 13.90
CA ILE A 321 1.42 12.37 12.50
C ILE A 321 2.94 12.26 12.41
N GLN A 322 3.44 11.22 11.74
CA GLN A 322 4.86 11.02 11.46
C GLN A 322 5.19 11.45 10.03
N ILE A 323 6.23 12.29 9.88
CA ILE A 323 6.75 12.77 8.60
C ILE A 323 8.28 12.67 8.64
N GLY A 324 8.83 11.62 8.02
CA GLY A 324 10.25 11.29 8.16
C GLY A 324 10.67 11.12 9.62
N ARG A 325 11.53 12.04 10.09
CA ARG A 325 12.06 12.07 11.47
C ARG A 325 11.28 12.98 12.44
N VAL A 326 10.18 13.57 11.98
CA VAL A 326 9.35 14.48 12.77
C VAL A 326 8.07 13.75 13.17
N LEU A 327 7.76 13.77 14.46
CA LEU A 327 6.47 13.37 15.01
C LEU A 327 5.73 14.62 15.47
N MET A 328 4.49 14.79 15.03
CA MET A 328 3.62 15.88 15.46
C MET A 328 2.40 15.29 16.16
N LYS A 329 2.13 15.76 17.39
CA LYS A 329 0.89 15.45 18.12
C LYS A 329 -0.01 16.67 18.04
N LEU A 330 -1.11 16.54 17.30
CA LEU A 330 -2.06 17.61 17.05
C LEU A 330 -3.26 17.42 17.98
N LYS A 331 -3.67 18.51 18.65
CA LYS A 331 -4.82 18.53 19.54
C LYS A 331 -5.62 19.82 19.35
N LEU A 332 -6.94 19.71 19.25
CA LEU A 332 -7.83 20.89 19.28
C LEU A 332 -7.83 21.57 20.65
N ILE A 333 -7.79 22.89 20.62
CA ILE A 333 -8.01 23.75 21.78
C ILE A 333 -9.27 24.58 21.49
N PHE A 334 -10.18 24.57 22.46
CA PHE A 334 -11.44 25.31 22.40
C PHE A 334 -11.28 26.72 22.92
#